data_AF-A0A1S2D014-F1
#
_entry.id   AF-A0A1S2D014-F1
#
_cell.length_a   1.000
_cell.length_b   1.000
_cell.length_c   1.000
_cell.angle_alpha   90.00
_cell.angle_beta   90.00
_cell.angle_gamma   90.00
#
_symmetry.space_group_name_H-M   'P 1'
#
loop_
_entity.id
_entity.type
_entity.pdbx_description
1 polymer ?
#
loop_
_entity_poly.entity_id
_entity_poly.type
_entity_poly.pdbx_seq_one_letter_code
_entity_poly.pdbx_strand_id
1 'polypeptide(L)'
;MKFAFPILTAKGEEFKDVKALTALINGEKSGHYLLGNHNKWHGGIHISDKSAPWCKDKYPVRAIADGKVVAFRMMKDYLTSEFQGESLRYSNCFCLVQHEYCEINAETKAKNEFTFYSLYMHLLPWDKYQSAEKLVLKKGWNARNSVPHANPDAEQQRVDAALPRFTLPKDTELEMDSSTPSQKGSVGGKEYDFIKVTIKSKLSNAQMKEAEKAGVLVSEGSSVWIANSPDAVTYIKPNLPTWLYDQIDAELLTNMAGRADPISDDKSGRLMAGNKSVSLPAGTKLQYDAHQLEFHWIGEKARKMARCKYVMPSGDGVPGSCGIAWVCVEDEFIKAKMLPPLTSR
;
A
#
# COMPACT_ATOMS: atom_id res chain seq x y z
N MET A 1 1.09 22.34 14.70
CA MET A 1 1.38 21.36 13.62
C MET A 1 1.60 19.99 14.24
N LYS A 2 1.08 18.91 13.65
CA LYS A 2 1.37 17.54 14.12
C LYS A 2 2.52 16.96 13.30
N PHE A 3 3.51 16.39 13.98
CA PHE A 3 4.59 15.65 13.36
C PHE A 3 4.40 14.14 13.51
N ALA A 4 4.88 13.40 12.53
CA ALA A 4 4.88 11.94 12.45
C ALA A 4 6.21 11.45 11.87
N PHE A 5 6.59 10.22 12.19
CA PHE A 5 7.74 9.59 11.56
C PHE A 5 7.43 9.24 10.09
N PRO A 6 8.43 9.27 9.18
CA PRO A 6 8.22 9.09 7.74
C PRO A 6 7.75 7.68 7.36
N ILE A 7 7.87 6.71 8.27
CA ILE A 7 7.40 5.32 8.10
C ILE A 7 6.71 4.83 9.39
N LEU A 8 5.86 3.82 9.24
CA LEU A 8 5.25 3.08 10.36
C LEU A 8 6.08 1.83 10.68
N THR A 9 5.77 1.18 11.80
CA THR A 9 6.32 -0.14 12.12
C THR A 9 5.78 -1.22 11.17
N ALA A 10 6.34 -2.43 11.22
CA ALA A 10 5.86 -3.59 10.46
C ALA A 10 4.39 -3.96 10.73
N LYS A 11 3.81 -3.45 11.82
CA LYS A 11 2.41 -3.64 12.22
C LYS A 11 1.49 -2.47 11.83
N GLY A 12 2.04 -1.40 11.23
CA GLY A 12 1.29 -0.20 10.89
C GLY A 12 1.09 0.76 12.06
N GLU A 13 1.90 0.62 13.12
CA GLU A 13 1.83 1.46 14.32
C GLU A 13 2.88 2.58 14.26
N GLU A 14 2.64 3.67 14.98
CA GLU A 14 3.66 4.70 15.22
C GLU A 14 4.87 4.12 15.95
N PHE A 15 6.07 4.61 15.62
CA PHE A 15 7.24 4.34 16.45
C PHE A 15 7.06 5.03 17.81
N LYS A 16 7.40 4.32 18.88
CA LYS A 16 7.27 4.84 20.26
C LYS A 16 8.01 6.16 20.46
N ASP A 17 9.22 6.25 19.90
CA ASP A 17 10.11 7.40 20.04
C ASP A 17 11.18 7.36 18.94
N VAL A 18 12.03 8.41 18.92
CA VAL A 18 13.12 8.52 17.95
C VAL A 18 14.14 7.39 18.11
N LYS A 19 14.36 6.87 19.32
CA LYS A 19 15.35 5.81 19.58
C LYS A 19 14.93 4.51 18.90
N ALA A 20 13.64 4.18 18.92
CA ALA A 20 13.09 3.03 18.23
C ALA A 20 13.29 3.12 16.71
N LEU A 21 13.04 4.29 16.10
CA LEU A 21 13.29 4.50 14.67
C LEU A 21 14.78 4.48 14.34
N THR A 22 15.62 5.14 15.15
CA THR A 22 17.08 5.14 14.95
C THR A 22 17.66 3.74 15.07
N ALA A 23 17.20 2.91 16.00
CA ALA A 23 17.66 1.52 16.13
C ALA A 23 17.37 0.70 14.86
N LEU A 24 16.24 0.96 14.19
CA LEU A 24 15.91 0.36 12.90
C LEU A 24 16.87 0.84 11.80
N ILE A 25 17.03 2.15 11.67
CA ILE A 25 17.84 2.78 10.60
C ILE A 25 19.33 2.48 10.76
N ASN A 26 19.83 2.27 11.99
CA ASN A 26 21.20 1.86 12.22
C ASN A 26 21.54 0.48 11.64
N GLY A 27 20.53 -0.31 11.23
CA GLY A 27 20.72 -1.53 10.47
C GLY A 27 21.01 -1.29 8.97
N GLU A 28 20.90 -0.05 8.49
CA GLU A 28 21.24 0.29 7.11
C GLU A 28 22.74 0.16 6.85
N LYS A 29 23.08 -0.25 5.63
CA LYS A 29 24.48 -0.34 5.25
C LYS A 29 25.11 1.04 5.01
N SER A 30 24.32 2.06 4.66
CA SER A 30 24.77 3.40 4.32
C SER A 30 23.62 4.42 4.41
N GLY A 31 23.92 5.71 4.24
CA GLY A 31 22.91 6.77 4.21
C GLY A 31 22.45 7.23 5.60
N HIS A 32 23.33 7.18 6.58
CA HIS A 32 23.07 7.69 7.92
C HIS A 32 23.17 9.22 7.97
N TYR A 33 22.36 9.84 8.82
CA TYR A 33 22.53 11.22 9.22
C TYR A 33 23.56 11.30 10.36
N LEU A 34 24.49 12.25 10.42
CA LEU A 34 24.80 13.37 9.52
C LEU A 34 26.01 13.09 8.61
N LEU A 35 26.75 12.02 8.88
CA LEU A 35 27.96 11.63 8.15
C LEU A 35 27.73 10.28 7.48
N GLY A 36 27.85 10.24 6.15
CA GLY A 36 27.80 8.99 5.40
C GLY A 36 29.09 8.18 5.52
N ASN A 37 29.08 6.93 5.04
CA ASN A 37 30.19 5.98 5.15
C ASN A 37 31.54 6.45 4.57
N HIS A 38 31.55 7.52 3.78
CA HIS A 38 32.75 8.11 3.19
C HIS A 38 33.14 9.44 3.86
N ASN A 39 32.72 9.67 5.11
CA ASN A 39 32.95 10.89 5.89
C ASN A 39 32.49 12.18 5.18
N LYS A 40 31.47 12.05 4.32
CA LYS A 40 30.81 13.17 3.65
C LYS A 40 29.53 13.53 4.39
N TRP A 41 29.24 14.82 4.46
CA TRP A 41 27.96 15.32 4.94
C TRP A 41 26.81 14.65 4.19
N HIS A 42 25.83 14.17 4.96
CA HIS A 42 24.65 13.50 4.47
C HIS A 42 23.43 14.07 5.19
N GLY A 43 22.66 14.89 4.47
CA GLY A 43 21.56 15.69 5.02
C GLY A 43 20.27 14.92 5.31
N GLY A 44 20.28 13.59 5.24
CA GLY A 44 19.08 12.77 5.40
C GLY A 44 19.36 11.37 5.93
N ILE A 45 18.34 10.53 5.86
CA ILE A 45 18.39 9.11 6.23
C ILE A 45 17.97 8.27 5.04
N HIS A 46 18.57 7.09 4.88
CA HIS A 46 18.07 6.07 3.95
C HIS A 46 17.17 5.08 4.68
N ILE A 47 16.16 4.60 3.97
CA ILE A 47 15.28 3.52 4.41
C ILE A 47 15.20 2.55 3.24
N SER A 48 15.71 1.34 3.43
CA SER A 48 15.72 0.28 2.42
C SER A 48 14.76 -0.85 2.78
N ASP A 49 14.57 -1.75 1.82
CA ASP A 49 13.84 -3.00 2.01
C ASP A 49 14.50 -3.94 3.02
N LYS A 50 15.77 -3.72 3.40
CA LYS A 50 16.45 -4.50 4.43
C LYS A 50 16.00 -4.11 5.84
N SER A 51 15.84 -2.82 6.11
CA SER A 51 15.42 -2.34 7.43
C SER A 51 13.89 -2.29 7.56
N ALA A 52 13.19 -1.91 6.48
CA ALA A 52 11.75 -1.69 6.49
C ALA A 52 11.05 -2.30 5.26
N PRO A 53 11.11 -3.63 5.04
CA PRO A 53 10.52 -4.29 3.86
C PRO A 53 9.03 -4.02 3.69
N TRP A 54 8.30 -3.81 4.79
CA TRP A 54 6.87 -3.50 4.76
C TRP A 54 6.53 -2.15 4.11
N CYS A 55 7.51 -1.24 3.96
CA CYS A 55 7.31 0.05 3.30
C CYS A 55 7.07 -0.09 1.79
N LYS A 56 7.47 -1.22 1.20
CA LYS A 56 7.25 -1.51 -0.22
C LYS A 56 5.79 -1.81 -0.53
N ASP A 57 5.13 -2.59 0.32
CA ASP A 57 3.85 -3.23 -0.04
C ASP A 57 2.70 -3.01 0.97
N LYS A 58 2.99 -2.64 2.24
CA LYS A 58 1.96 -2.52 3.29
C LYS A 58 1.76 -1.09 3.79
N TYR A 59 2.83 -0.45 4.24
CA TYR A 59 2.78 0.85 4.90
C TYR A 59 3.78 1.80 4.23
N PRO A 60 3.40 2.46 3.11
CA PRO A 60 4.31 3.29 2.34
C PRO A 60 4.83 4.48 3.14
N VAL A 61 5.91 5.09 2.65
CA VAL A 61 6.43 6.35 3.19
C VAL A 61 5.33 7.42 3.20
N ARG A 62 5.32 8.26 4.22
CA ARG A 62 4.31 9.31 4.41
C ARG A 62 4.95 10.64 4.74
N ALA A 63 4.19 11.71 4.52
CA ALA A 63 4.59 13.05 4.93
C ALA A 63 4.80 13.09 6.45
N ILE A 64 5.91 13.70 6.89
CA ILE A 64 6.23 13.84 8.32
C ILE A 64 5.35 14.86 9.03
N ALA A 65 4.66 15.72 8.28
CA ALA A 65 3.74 16.72 8.79
C ALA A 65 2.87 17.27 7.65
N ASP A 66 1.80 17.99 8.00
CA ASP A 66 0.93 18.67 7.03
C ASP A 66 1.75 19.67 6.18
N GLY A 67 1.40 19.81 4.91
CA GLY A 67 2.14 20.71 4.02
C GLY A 67 1.64 20.70 2.59
N LYS A 68 2.32 21.46 1.75
CA LYS A 68 2.03 21.59 0.32
C LYS A 68 3.11 20.90 -0.49
N VAL A 69 2.72 20.03 -1.43
CA VAL A 69 3.65 19.54 -2.46
C VAL A 69 4.02 20.71 -3.36
N VAL A 70 5.29 21.12 -3.34
CA VAL A 70 5.79 22.28 -4.10
C VAL A 70 6.66 21.89 -5.29
N ALA A 71 7.19 20.66 -5.29
CA ALA A 71 7.83 20.06 -6.45
C ALA A 71 7.70 18.55 -6.36
N PHE A 72 7.55 17.89 -7.51
CA PHE A 72 7.65 16.44 -7.59
C PHE A 72 8.18 16.03 -8.96
N ARG A 73 8.70 14.80 -9.04
CA ARG A 73 9.03 14.13 -10.29
C ARG A 73 8.55 12.70 -10.22
N MET A 74 7.85 12.26 -11.26
CA MET A 74 7.45 10.87 -11.45
C MET A 74 7.97 10.39 -12.80
N MET A 75 8.77 9.34 -12.80
CA MET A 75 9.28 8.69 -14.00
C MET A 75 8.45 7.46 -14.33
N LYS A 76 8.44 7.10 -15.61
CA LYS A 76 7.79 5.87 -16.09
C LYS A 76 8.44 4.62 -15.51
N ASP A 77 9.75 4.47 -15.66
CA ASP A 77 10.55 3.37 -15.11
C ASP A 77 11.83 3.93 -14.45
N TYR A 78 12.58 3.05 -13.78
CA TYR A 78 13.92 3.30 -13.27
C TYR A 78 14.87 3.70 -14.40
N LEU A 79 15.81 4.58 -14.06
CA LEU A 79 16.96 4.90 -14.87
C LEU A 79 18.09 3.90 -14.61
N THR A 80 19.02 3.82 -15.55
CA THR A 80 20.20 2.97 -15.44
C THR A 80 21.47 3.83 -15.55
N SER A 81 22.48 3.51 -14.76
CA SER A 81 23.83 4.10 -14.83
C SER A 81 24.87 3.00 -14.73
N GLU A 82 25.94 3.12 -15.49
CA GLU A 82 27.12 2.26 -15.35
C GLU A 82 28.02 2.80 -14.24
N PHE A 83 28.46 1.95 -13.33
CA PHE A 83 29.43 2.28 -12.29
C PHE A 83 30.36 1.10 -12.05
N GLN A 84 31.66 1.30 -12.21
CA GLN A 84 32.69 0.25 -12.05
C GLN A 84 32.42 -1.02 -12.88
N GLY A 85 31.81 -0.87 -14.06
CA GLY A 85 31.47 -1.99 -14.94
C GLY A 85 30.18 -2.73 -14.56
N GLU A 86 29.46 -2.25 -13.55
CA GLU A 86 28.13 -2.75 -13.18
C GLU A 86 27.03 -1.79 -13.66
N SER A 87 25.97 -2.36 -14.22
CA SER A 87 24.76 -1.64 -14.62
C SER A 87 23.81 -1.53 -13.43
N LEU A 88 23.70 -0.32 -12.87
CA LEU A 88 22.92 -0.04 -11.67
C LEU A 88 21.64 0.71 -12.00
N ARG A 89 20.52 0.28 -11.40
CA ARG A 89 19.22 0.96 -11.53
C ARG A 89 19.01 1.94 -10.39
N TYR A 90 18.42 3.09 -10.70
CA TYR A 90 18.05 4.09 -9.71
C TYR A 90 16.77 4.83 -10.12
N SER A 91 16.08 5.36 -9.12
CA SER A 91 14.95 6.26 -9.33
C SER A 91 15.37 7.68 -9.00
N ASN A 92 15.02 8.64 -9.85
CA ASN A 92 15.08 10.06 -9.51
C ASN A 92 13.67 10.64 -9.27
N CYS A 93 12.65 9.78 -9.07
CA CYS A 93 11.35 10.22 -8.58
C CYS A 93 11.52 10.83 -7.19
N PHE A 94 10.90 11.97 -6.97
CA PHE A 94 10.93 12.65 -5.68
C PHE A 94 9.64 13.42 -5.42
N CYS A 95 9.41 13.72 -4.15
CA CYS A 95 8.38 14.64 -3.69
C CYS A 95 9.00 15.62 -2.70
N LEU A 96 8.78 16.92 -2.89
CA LEU A 96 9.20 17.99 -2.00
C LEU A 96 7.95 18.63 -1.40
N VAL A 97 7.85 18.58 -0.08
CA VAL A 97 6.74 19.16 0.69
C VAL A 97 7.25 20.38 1.44
N GLN A 98 6.62 21.52 1.21
CA GLN A 98 6.78 22.73 2.02
C GLN A 98 5.84 22.67 3.22
N HIS A 99 6.38 23.02 4.38
CA HIS A 99 5.69 23.05 5.65
C HIS A 99 5.75 24.45 6.23
N GLU A 100 4.64 24.89 6.81
CA GLU A 100 4.55 26.16 7.51
C GLU A 100 4.32 25.87 9.00
N TYR A 101 5.32 26.21 9.81
CA TYR A 101 5.21 26.13 11.27
C TYR A 101 4.87 27.51 11.83
N CYS A 102 3.90 27.55 12.73
CA CYS A 102 3.57 28.72 13.54
C CYS A 102 3.23 28.24 14.95
N GLU A 103 3.95 28.76 15.94
CA GLU A 103 3.65 28.60 17.35
C GLU A 103 3.47 29.97 18.00
N ILE A 104 2.42 30.11 18.80
CA ILE A 104 2.12 31.34 19.51
C ILE A 104 2.44 31.11 20.98
N ASN A 105 3.39 31.87 21.51
CA ASN A 105 3.69 31.85 22.94
C ASN A 105 2.45 32.32 23.73
N ALA A 106 2.01 31.52 24.70
CA ALA A 106 0.74 31.74 25.39
C ALA A 106 0.73 33.02 26.22
N GLU A 107 1.88 33.37 26.84
CA GLU A 107 2.04 34.52 27.74
C GLU A 107 2.28 35.82 26.97
N THR A 108 3.25 35.82 26.07
CA THR A 108 3.73 37.03 25.38
C THR A 108 2.98 37.32 24.08
N LYS A 109 2.17 36.36 23.59
CA LYS A 109 1.53 36.38 22.27
C LYS A 109 2.51 36.50 21.09
N ALA A 110 3.82 36.34 21.33
CA ALA A 110 4.82 36.33 20.28
C ALA A 110 4.62 35.12 19.37
N LYS A 111 4.83 35.33 18.07
CA LYS A 111 4.74 34.28 17.05
C LYS A 111 6.13 33.78 16.66
N ASN A 112 6.32 32.47 16.72
CA ASN A 112 7.48 31.78 16.19
C ASN A 112 7.08 31.06 14.90
N GLU A 113 7.46 31.62 13.77
CA GLU A 113 7.06 31.15 12.45
C GLU A 113 8.29 30.79 11.62
N PHE A 114 8.26 29.63 10.96
CA PHE A 114 9.28 29.28 9.98
C PHE A 114 8.74 28.33 8.92
N THR A 115 9.32 28.42 7.73
CA THR A 115 9.07 27.50 6.63
C THR A 115 10.19 26.49 6.57
N PHE A 116 9.85 25.21 6.48
CA PHE A 116 10.83 24.14 6.25
C PHE A 116 10.32 23.17 5.19
N TYR A 117 11.21 22.31 4.70
CA TYR A 117 10.90 21.40 3.60
C TYR A 117 11.28 19.97 3.97
N SER A 118 10.45 19.00 3.56
CA SER A 118 10.82 17.58 3.57
C SER A 118 10.93 17.06 2.14
N LEU A 119 12.04 16.39 1.84
CA LEU A 119 12.35 15.82 0.53
C LEU A 119 12.37 14.30 0.61
N TYR A 120 11.50 13.65 -0.15
CA TYR A 120 11.42 12.19 -0.28
C TYR A 120 12.00 11.81 -1.63
N MET A 121 13.13 11.09 -1.64
CA MET A 121 13.86 10.72 -2.87
C MET A 121 13.79 9.22 -3.14
N HIS A 122 14.16 8.85 -4.37
CA HIS A 122 14.22 7.46 -4.84
C HIS A 122 12.87 6.73 -4.76
N LEU A 123 11.77 7.48 -4.96
CA LEU A 123 10.42 6.95 -4.89
C LEU A 123 10.13 5.98 -6.05
N LEU A 124 9.12 5.13 -5.88
CA LEU A 124 8.72 4.12 -6.86
C LEU A 124 8.27 4.75 -8.19
N PRO A 125 8.82 4.34 -9.35
CA PRO A 125 8.36 4.79 -10.67
C PRO A 125 6.93 4.33 -11.01
N TRP A 126 6.28 5.03 -11.94
CA TRP A 126 4.88 4.83 -12.34
C TRP A 126 4.57 3.38 -12.76
N ASP A 127 5.36 2.79 -13.65
CA ASP A 127 5.10 1.43 -14.17
C ASP A 127 5.36 0.31 -13.15
N LYS A 128 5.80 0.67 -11.93
CA LYS A 128 6.13 -0.30 -10.88
C LYS A 128 5.08 -0.38 -9.78
N TYR A 129 4.05 0.47 -9.83
CA TYR A 129 2.86 0.29 -9.02
C TYR A 129 2.14 -0.98 -9.48
N GLN A 130 2.10 -1.99 -8.61
CA GLN A 130 1.45 -3.26 -8.92
C GLN A 130 -0.04 -3.14 -8.59
N SER A 131 -0.90 -3.40 -9.57
CA SER A 131 -2.36 -3.38 -9.38
C SER A 131 -2.92 -4.70 -8.83
N ALA A 132 -2.15 -5.79 -8.94
CA ALA A 132 -2.59 -7.11 -8.55
C ALA A 132 -2.31 -7.40 -7.07
N GLU A 133 -3.23 -8.13 -6.43
CA GLU A 133 -3.01 -8.68 -5.10
C GLU A 133 -1.84 -9.66 -5.10
N LYS A 134 -0.95 -9.54 -4.11
CA LYS A 134 0.16 -10.47 -3.93
C LYS A 134 -0.22 -11.56 -2.94
N LEU A 135 0.09 -12.81 -3.26
CA LEU A 135 -0.03 -13.90 -2.30
C LEU A 135 1.31 -14.06 -1.57
N VAL A 136 1.33 -14.04 -0.24
CA VAL A 136 2.56 -14.12 0.55
C VAL A 136 2.43 -15.14 1.69
N LEU A 137 3.51 -15.89 1.94
CA LEU A 137 3.57 -16.84 3.05
C LEU A 137 3.82 -16.15 4.40
N LYS A 138 2.93 -16.35 5.37
CA LYS A 138 3.05 -15.85 6.76
C LYS A 138 4.12 -16.59 7.56
N LYS A 139 4.45 -17.82 7.18
CA LYS A 139 5.39 -18.74 7.83
C LYS A 139 5.93 -19.73 6.80
N GLY A 140 6.88 -20.57 7.20
CA GLY A 140 7.33 -21.67 6.35
C GLY A 140 6.14 -22.56 5.94
N TRP A 141 6.01 -22.87 4.65
CA TRP A 141 4.87 -23.63 4.13
C TRP A 141 5.27 -24.59 3.01
N ASN A 142 4.66 -25.77 2.99
CA ASN A 142 5.05 -26.83 2.06
C ASN A 142 4.50 -26.57 0.65
N ALA A 143 5.42 -26.51 -0.31
CA ALA A 143 5.18 -26.59 -1.74
C ALA A 143 5.40 -28.01 -2.25
N ARG A 144 4.61 -28.41 -3.25
CA ARG A 144 4.61 -29.75 -3.85
C ARG A 144 4.48 -29.65 -5.37
N ASN A 145 4.93 -30.66 -6.09
CA ASN A 145 4.70 -30.76 -7.55
C ASN A 145 3.29 -31.29 -7.88
N SER A 146 2.65 -31.99 -6.94
CA SER A 146 1.33 -32.60 -7.07
C SER A 146 0.50 -32.44 -5.79
N VAL A 147 -0.81 -32.60 -5.93
CA VAL A 147 -1.78 -32.52 -4.82
C VAL A 147 -2.03 -33.94 -4.28
N PRO A 148 -1.94 -34.14 -2.95
CA PRO A 148 -2.36 -35.39 -2.31
C PRO A 148 -3.85 -35.70 -2.57
N HIS A 149 -4.26 -36.95 -2.43
CA HIS A 149 -5.66 -37.32 -2.59
C HIS A 149 -6.54 -36.65 -1.53
N ALA A 150 -7.77 -36.27 -1.90
CA ALA A 150 -8.73 -35.66 -0.99
C ALA A 150 -9.23 -36.63 0.09
N ASN A 151 -9.60 -37.83 -0.32
CA ASN A 151 -10.12 -38.90 0.55
C ASN A 151 -9.29 -40.17 0.35
N PRO A 152 -8.02 -40.19 0.80
CA PRO A 152 -7.16 -41.34 0.60
C PRO A 152 -7.63 -42.53 1.44
N ASP A 153 -7.58 -43.73 0.87
CA ASP A 153 -7.54 -44.95 1.65
C ASP A 153 -6.20 -45.09 2.42
N ALA A 154 -6.08 -46.14 3.24
CA ALA A 154 -4.89 -46.33 4.08
C ALA A 154 -3.58 -46.48 3.28
N GLU A 155 -3.64 -46.98 2.04
CA GLU A 155 -2.47 -47.14 1.19
C GLU A 155 -2.12 -45.83 0.48
N GLN A 156 -3.12 -45.16 -0.09
CA GLN A 156 -2.98 -43.82 -0.67
C GLN A 156 -2.42 -42.83 0.36
N GLN A 157 -2.82 -42.94 1.64
CA GLN A 157 -2.31 -42.08 2.69
C GLN A 157 -0.80 -42.29 2.94
N ARG A 158 -0.30 -43.53 2.84
CA ARG A 158 1.14 -43.82 2.93
C ARG A 158 1.90 -43.24 1.74
N VAL A 159 1.37 -43.40 0.53
CA VAL A 159 1.97 -42.86 -0.69
C VAL A 159 1.99 -41.33 -0.66
N ASP A 160 0.87 -40.70 -0.28
CA ASP A 160 0.72 -39.24 -0.20
C ASP A 160 1.64 -38.62 0.88
N ALA A 161 1.89 -39.35 1.98
CA ALA A 161 2.82 -38.94 3.01
C ALA A 161 4.28 -38.88 2.50
N ALA A 162 4.62 -39.71 1.50
CA ALA A 162 5.93 -39.77 0.87
C ALA A 162 6.08 -38.80 -0.33
N LEU A 163 5.00 -38.13 -0.77
CA LEU A 163 5.08 -37.19 -1.90
C LEU A 163 6.12 -36.09 -1.63
N PRO A 164 6.99 -35.79 -2.61
CA PRO A 164 7.96 -34.70 -2.56
C PRO A 164 7.33 -33.40 -2.05
N ARG A 165 8.01 -32.77 -1.10
CA ARG A 165 7.63 -31.46 -0.56
C ARG A 165 8.86 -30.67 -0.15
N PHE A 166 8.77 -29.36 -0.31
CA PHE A 166 9.78 -28.44 0.18
C PHE A 166 9.11 -27.30 0.94
N THR A 167 9.64 -26.94 2.10
CA THR A 167 9.10 -25.84 2.90
C THR A 167 9.63 -24.52 2.35
N LEU A 168 8.81 -23.81 1.58
CA LEU A 168 9.11 -22.45 1.16
C LEU A 168 9.23 -21.55 2.39
N PRO A 169 10.20 -20.61 2.41
CA PRO A 169 10.42 -19.74 3.56
C PRO A 169 9.26 -18.77 3.77
N LYS A 170 9.17 -18.24 4.98
CA LYS A 170 8.32 -17.10 5.30
C LYS A 170 8.62 -15.92 4.35
N ASP A 171 7.60 -15.13 4.06
CA ASP A 171 7.65 -13.93 3.21
C ASP A 171 7.94 -14.23 1.72
N THR A 172 7.84 -15.51 1.30
CA THR A 172 7.86 -15.87 -0.13
C THR A 172 6.63 -15.27 -0.83
N GLU A 173 6.88 -14.43 -1.83
CA GLU A 173 5.89 -13.88 -2.76
C GLU A 173 5.52 -14.94 -3.81
N LEU A 174 4.22 -15.08 -4.03
CA LEU A 174 3.57 -16.06 -4.90
C LEU A 174 2.53 -15.35 -5.77
N GLU A 175 2.30 -15.88 -6.96
CA GLU A 175 1.20 -15.49 -7.83
C GLU A 175 0.28 -16.70 -8.03
N MET A 176 -1.02 -16.53 -7.81
CA MET A 176 -1.99 -17.60 -8.02
C MET A 176 -2.25 -17.78 -9.51
N ASP A 177 -2.20 -19.03 -9.99
CA ASP A 177 -2.64 -19.38 -11.34
C ASP A 177 -4.17 -19.53 -11.35
N SER A 178 -4.86 -18.46 -11.74
CA SER A 178 -6.33 -18.44 -11.80
C SER A 178 -6.90 -19.32 -12.93
N SER A 179 -6.08 -19.80 -13.86
CA SER A 179 -6.53 -20.67 -14.95
C SER A 179 -6.65 -22.14 -14.51
N THR A 180 -5.94 -22.51 -13.43
CA THR A 180 -6.00 -23.86 -12.87
C THR A 180 -6.94 -23.89 -11.66
N PRO A 181 -8.04 -24.66 -11.70
CA PRO A 181 -8.92 -24.81 -10.55
C PRO A 181 -8.21 -25.38 -9.33
N SER A 182 -8.64 -24.98 -8.13
CA SER A 182 -8.16 -25.57 -6.88
C SER A 182 -8.52 -27.05 -6.81
N GLN A 183 -7.67 -27.84 -6.16
CA GLN A 183 -7.87 -29.28 -5.97
C GLN A 183 -7.97 -29.61 -4.48
N LYS A 184 -8.89 -30.50 -4.11
CA LYS A 184 -8.97 -31.02 -2.75
C LYS A 184 -7.84 -32.01 -2.47
N GLY A 185 -7.19 -31.87 -1.32
CA GLY A 185 -6.14 -32.80 -0.88
C GLY A 185 -6.06 -32.89 0.64
N SER A 186 -5.78 -34.10 1.15
CA SER A 186 -5.65 -34.36 2.58
C SER A 186 -4.17 -34.44 3.00
N VAL A 187 -3.83 -33.74 4.08
CA VAL A 187 -2.50 -33.79 4.69
C VAL A 187 -2.66 -33.90 6.20
N GLY A 188 -2.11 -34.97 6.77
CA GLY A 188 -2.19 -35.20 8.22
C GLY A 188 -3.64 -35.35 8.73
N GLY A 189 -4.54 -35.91 7.90
CA GLY A 189 -5.95 -36.09 8.23
C GLY A 189 -6.82 -34.84 8.12
N LYS A 190 -6.26 -33.71 7.68
CA LYS A 190 -7.00 -32.48 7.41
C LYS A 190 -7.07 -32.23 5.90
N GLU A 191 -8.28 -31.97 5.41
CA GLU A 191 -8.52 -31.57 4.03
C GLU A 191 -8.19 -30.07 3.83
N TYR A 192 -7.57 -29.77 2.69
CA TYR A 192 -7.28 -28.42 2.24
C TYR A 192 -7.68 -28.26 0.76
N ASP A 193 -8.00 -27.02 0.38
CA ASP A 193 -8.00 -26.61 -1.02
C ASP A 193 -6.57 -26.27 -1.44
N PHE A 194 -5.98 -27.04 -2.33
CA PHE A 194 -4.69 -26.75 -2.93
C PHE A 194 -4.86 -25.81 -4.11
N ILE A 195 -4.04 -24.77 -4.14
CA ILE A 195 -3.97 -23.81 -5.24
C ILE A 195 -2.64 -23.95 -5.95
N LYS A 196 -2.66 -23.77 -7.27
CA LYS A 196 -1.46 -23.72 -8.08
C LYS A 196 -0.93 -22.29 -8.07
N VAL A 197 0.36 -22.15 -7.80
CA VAL A 197 1.02 -20.86 -7.63
C VAL A 197 2.36 -20.83 -8.36
N THR A 198 2.76 -19.66 -8.82
CA THR A 198 4.08 -19.38 -9.36
C THR A 198 4.92 -18.64 -8.31
N ILE A 199 6.14 -19.12 -8.05
CA ILE A 199 7.05 -18.48 -7.09
C ILE A 199 7.61 -17.20 -7.70
N LYS A 200 7.45 -16.05 -7.03
CA LYS A 200 7.97 -14.75 -7.48
C LYS A 200 9.20 -14.29 -6.71
N SER A 201 9.40 -14.77 -5.49
CA SER A 201 10.62 -14.49 -4.74
C SER A 201 11.81 -15.28 -5.27
N LYS A 202 12.97 -14.64 -5.31
CA LYS A 202 14.24 -15.31 -5.54
C LYS A 202 14.62 -16.16 -4.33
N LEU A 203 14.91 -17.45 -4.57
CA LEU A 203 15.42 -18.38 -3.56
C LEU A 203 16.95 -18.44 -3.62
N SER A 204 17.58 -18.70 -2.47
CA SER A 204 19.03 -18.92 -2.42
C SER A 204 19.43 -20.23 -3.09
N ASN A 205 20.68 -20.30 -3.58
CA ASN A 205 21.22 -21.52 -4.18
C ASN A 205 21.18 -22.73 -3.21
N ALA A 206 21.31 -22.49 -1.90
CA ALA A 206 21.20 -23.55 -0.90
C ALA A 206 19.77 -24.11 -0.82
N GLN A 207 18.76 -23.24 -0.78
CA GLN A 207 17.35 -23.63 -0.77
C GLN A 207 16.95 -24.39 -2.02
N MET A 208 17.39 -23.93 -3.20
CA MET A 208 17.09 -24.61 -4.46
C MET A 208 17.69 -26.02 -4.51
N LYS A 209 18.94 -26.19 -4.05
CA LYS A 209 19.59 -27.52 -3.95
C LYS A 209 18.90 -28.44 -2.94
N GLU A 210 18.42 -27.89 -1.83
CA GLU A 210 17.68 -28.67 -0.82
C GLU A 210 16.32 -29.14 -1.34
N ALA A 211 15.60 -28.26 -2.05
CA ALA A 211 14.34 -28.60 -2.70
C ALA A 211 14.52 -29.66 -3.79
N GLU A 212 15.57 -29.54 -4.61
CA GLU A 212 15.91 -30.52 -5.64
C GLU A 212 16.18 -31.91 -5.01
N LYS A 213 16.93 -31.97 -3.91
CA LYS A 213 17.12 -33.21 -3.13
C LYS A 213 15.82 -33.76 -2.57
N ALA A 214 14.89 -32.89 -2.19
CA ALA A 214 13.55 -33.26 -1.73
C ALA A 214 12.59 -33.61 -2.89
N GLY A 215 13.04 -33.55 -4.15
CA GLY A 215 12.25 -33.87 -5.34
C GLY A 215 11.28 -32.78 -5.79
N VAL A 216 11.47 -31.53 -5.36
CA VAL A 216 10.62 -30.39 -5.71
C VAL A 216 11.42 -29.35 -6.47
N LEU A 217 10.96 -28.97 -7.66
CA LEU A 217 11.61 -27.93 -8.45
C LEU A 217 11.13 -26.57 -7.95
N VAL A 218 12.03 -25.81 -7.34
CA VAL A 218 11.75 -24.44 -6.88
C VAL A 218 12.79 -23.48 -7.42
N SER A 219 12.30 -22.43 -8.07
CA SER A 219 13.05 -21.26 -8.52
C SER A 219 12.07 -20.12 -8.73
N GLU A 220 12.56 -18.89 -8.90
CA GLU A 220 11.74 -17.79 -9.37
C GLU A 220 11.13 -18.16 -10.75
N GLY A 221 9.81 -18.12 -10.85
CA GLY A 221 9.03 -18.54 -12.03
C GLY A 221 8.54 -19.99 -11.98
N SER A 222 8.98 -20.83 -11.04
CA SER A 222 8.50 -22.21 -10.92
C SER A 222 7.05 -22.28 -10.44
N SER A 223 6.27 -23.19 -11.04
CA SER A 223 4.89 -23.47 -10.62
C SER A 223 4.83 -24.65 -9.66
N VAL A 224 4.16 -24.48 -8.52
CA VAL A 224 4.00 -25.49 -7.47
C VAL A 224 2.58 -25.46 -6.90
N TRP A 225 2.20 -26.51 -6.18
CA TRP A 225 0.96 -26.57 -5.40
C TRP A 225 1.23 -26.28 -3.93
N ILE A 226 0.38 -25.46 -3.32
CA ILE A 226 0.37 -25.21 -1.87
C ILE A 226 -1.06 -25.37 -1.33
N ALA A 227 -1.18 -25.80 -0.07
CA ALA A 227 -2.46 -25.75 0.62
C ALA A 227 -2.86 -24.29 0.89
N ASN A 228 -4.02 -23.87 0.41
CA ASN A 228 -4.57 -22.55 0.66
C ASN A 228 -5.16 -22.51 2.07
N SER A 229 -4.39 -21.98 3.01
CA SER A 229 -4.79 -21.87 4.41
C SER A 229 -4.60 -20.45 4.91
N PRO A 230 -5.61 -19.84 5.56
CA PRO A 230 -5.48 -18.49 6.13
C PRO A 230 -4.41 -18.40 7.23
N ASP A 231 -4.02 -19.54 7.82
CA ASP A 231 -2.95 -19.64 8.82
C ASP A 231 -1.54 -19.54 8.21
N ALA A 232 -1.42 -19.78 6.91
CA ALA A 232 -0.14 -19.88 6.22
C ALA A 232 0.04 -18.85 5.12
N VAL A 233 -1.07 -18.39 4.53
CA VAL A 233 -1.06 -17.53 3.36
C VAL A 233 -1.83 -16.24 3.67
N THR A 234 -1.38 -15.12 3.11
CA THR A 234 -2.07 -13.83 3.15
C THR A 234 -2.10 -13.23 1.76
N TYR A 235 -3.19 -12.55 1.43
CA TYR A 235 -3.23 -11.65 0.30
C TYR A 235 -2.80 -10.27 0.78
N ILE A 236 -1.75 -9.72 0.18
CA ILE A 236 -1.36 -8.33 0.35
C ILE A 236 -1.98 -7.58 -0.81
N LYS A 237 -3.03 -6.82 -0.52
CA LYS A 237 -3.56 -5.86 -1.47
C LYS A 237 -2.62 -4.65 -1.49
N PRO A 238 -2.02 -4.30 -2.65
CA PRO A 238 -1.15 -3.15 -2.75
C PRO A 238 -1.90 -1.90 -2.28
N ASN A 239 -1.27 -1.11 -1.41
CA ASN A 239 -1.79 0.19 -1.02
C ASN A 239 -1.54 1.18 -2.17
N LEU A 240 -2.44 1.18 -3.16
CA LEU A 240 -2.33 2.05 -4.33
C LEU A 240 -2.94 3.41 -4.00
N PRO A 241 -2.20 4.51 -4.16
CA PRO A 241 -2.78 5.80 -3.92
C PRO A 241 -3.87 6.13 -4.94
N THR A 242 -4.93 6.82 -4.48
CA THR A 242 -6.08 7.15 -5.33
C THR A 242 -5.71 8.03 -6.53
N TRP A 243 -4.61 8.80 -6.44
CA TRP A 243 -4.14 9.64 -7.56
C TRP A 243 -3.65 8.85 -8.78
N LEU A 244 -3.41 7.54 -8.65
CA LEU A 244 -3.10 6.65 -9.78
C LEU A 244 -4.30 6.42 -10.71
N TYR A 245 -5.50 6.76 -10.27
CA TYR A 245 -6.74 6.51 -10.99
C TYR A 245 -7.37 7.84 -11.37
N ASP A 246 -7.85 7.94 -12.61
CA ASP A 246 -8.56 9.14 -13.06
C ASP A 246 -9.94 9.24 -12.39
N GLN A 247 -10.68 8.12 -12.36
CA GLN A 247 -12.02 8.03 -11.80
C GLN A 247 -12.05 7.04 -10.65
N ILE A 248 -12.61 7.47 -9.52
CA ILE A 248 -12.83 6.64 -8.35
C ILE A 248 -14.33 6.42 -8.19
N ASP A 249 -14.72 5.15 -8.18
CA ASP A 249 -16.01 4.74 -7.65
C ASP A 249 -15.83 4.50 -6.14
N ALA A 250 -16.75 4.98 -5.31
CA ALA A 250 -16.69 4.78 -3.87
C ALA A 250 -18.08 4.54 -3.28
N GLU A 251 -18.13 4.07 -2.04
CA GLU A 251 -19.35 3.86 -1.28
C GLU A 251 -19.22 4.49 0.11
N LEU A 252 -20.23 5.26 0.52
CA LEU A 252 -20.22 5.87 1.86
C LEU A 252 -20.34 4.80 2.95
N LEU A 253 -19.45 4.85 3.94
CA LEU A 253 -19.48 3.97 5.11
C LEU A 253 -20.42 4.47 6.20
N THR A 254 -20.71 5.76 6.21
CA THR A 254 -21.57 6.44 7.19
C THR A 254 -22.46 7.47 6.52
N ASN A 255 -23.47 7.95 7.23
CA ASN A 255 -24.31 9.05 6.75
C ASN A 255 -23.48 10.34 6.68
N MET A 256 -23.54 11.05 5.55
CA MET A 256 -22.79 12.28 5.32
C MET A 256 -23.66 13.36 4.66
N ALA A 257 -23.18 14.60 4.72
CA ALA A 257 -23.76 15.70 3.97
C ALA A 257 -23.02 15.87 2.63
N GLY A 258 -23.74 15.76 1.52
CA GLY A 258 -23.31 16.31 0.25
C GLY A 258 -23.53 17.83 0.26
N ARG A 259 -22.51 18.61 -0.08
CA ARG A 259 -22.50 20.08 -0.02
C ARG A 259 -22.67 20.68 -1.41
N ALA A 260 -23.21 21.90 -1.48
CA ALA A 260 -23.15 22.71 -2.70
C ALA A 260 -21.71 23.18 -2.99
N ASP A 261 -21.53 23.89 -4.11
CA ASP A 261 -20.23 24.45 -4.47
C ASP A 261 -19.65 25.34 -3.35
N PRO A 262 -18.32 25.28 -3.14
CA PRO A 262 -17.68 26.00 -2.06
C PRO A 262 -17.75 27.52 -2.25
N ILE A 263 -17.60 28.24 -1.15
CA ILE A 263 -17.65 29.70 -1.11
C ILE A 263 -16.34 30.20 -0.49
N SER A 264 -15.68 31.17 -1.13
CA SER A 264 -14.50 31.81 -0.56
C SER A 264 -14.88 32.65 0.65
N ASP A 265 -14.20 32.48 1.78
CA ASP A 265 -14.30 33.40 2.91
C ASP A 265 -13.31 34.54 2.72
N ASP A 266 -13.83 35.70 2.33
CA ASP A 266 -13.05 36.91 2.03
C ASP A 266 -12.18 37.39 3.21
N LYS A 267 -12.50 37.01 4.45
CA LYS A 267 -11.74 37.42 5.64
C LYS A 267 -10.55 36.53 5.95
N SER A 268 -10.65 35.23 5.70
CA SER A 268 -9.58 34.27 6.02
C SER A 268 -8.86 33.72 4.79
N GLY A 269 -9.37 34.00 3.58
CA GLY A 269 -8.89 33.40 2.33
C GLY A 269 -9.17 31.90 2.23
N ARG A 270 -9.95 31.34 3.15
CA ARG A 270 -10.27 29.91 3.20
C ARG A 270 -11.43 29.60 2.26
N LEU A 271 -11.31 28.49 1.54
CA LEU A 271 -12.40 27.95 0.74
C LEU A 271 -13.35 27.16 1.65
N MET A 272 -14.53 27.68 1.93
CA MET A 272 -15.53 27.08 2.83
C MET A 272 -16.45 26.14 2.07
N ALA A 273 -16.90 25.05 2.71
CA ALA A 273 -17.89 24.15 2.10
C ALA A 273 -19.24 24.88 1.89
N GLY A 274 -19.95 24.54 0.81
CA GLY A 274 -21.22 25.18 0.48
C GLY A 274 -22.29 25.06 1.57
N ASN A 275 -23.05 26.14 1.76
CA ASN A 275 -24.04 26.26 2.85
C ASN A 275 -25.25 25.33 2.67
N LYS A 276 -25.65 25.03 1.42
CA LYS A 276 -26.72 24.08 1.12
C LYS A 276 -26.19 22.66 1.18
N SER A 277 -27.01 21.73 1.67
CA SER A 277 -26.62 20.33 1.76
C SER A 277 -27.77 19.36 1.44
N VAL A 278 -27.39 18.16 1.01
CA VAL A 278 -28.25 16.99 0.84
C VAL A 278 -27.76 15.89 1.77
N SER A 279 -28.69 15.19 2.43
CA SER A 279 -28.35 14.06 3.29
C SER A 279 -28.08 12.82 2.45
N LEU A 280 -26.86 12.29 2.51
CA LEU A 280 -26.43 11.08 1.81
C LEU A 280 -26.30 9.93 2.83
N PRO A 281 -27.17 8.91 2.79
CA PRO A 281 -27.06 7.78 3.71
C PRO A 281 -25.85 6.88 3.41
N ALA A 282 -25.41 6.10 4.40
CA ALA A 282 -24.45 5.01 4.19
C ALA A 282 -24.92 4.08 3.06
N GLY A 283 -23.98 3.56 2.27
CA GLY A 283 -24.26 2.80 1.05
C GLY A 283 -24.49 3.66 -0.20
N THR A 284 -24.54 5.00 -0.07
CA THR A 284 -24.56 5.90 -1.25
C THR A 284 -23.30 5.67 -2.09
N LYS A 285 -23.50 5.39 -3.38
CA LYS A 285 -22.41 5.24 -4.34
C LYS A 285 -21.98 6.61 -4.84
N LEU A 286 -20.68 6.83 -4.90
CA LEU A 286 -20.05 8.05 -5.40
C LEU A 286 -19.17 7.71 -6.60
N GLN A 287 -19.09 8.64 -7.55
CA GLN A 287 -18.08 8.65 -8.59
C GLN A 287 -17.46 10.05 -8.66
N TYR A 288 -16.13 10.13 -8.63
CA TYR A 288 -15.41 11.39 -8.69
C TYR A 288 -14.04 11.27 -9.38
N ASP A 289 -13.55 12.40 -9.86
CA ASP A 289 -12.22 12.54 -10.46
C ASP A 289 -11.17 12.72 -9.36
N ALA A 290 -10.16 11.85 -9.29
CA ALA A 290 -9.14 11.92 -8.25
C ALA A 290 -8.15 13.09 -8.44
N HIS A 291 -8.13 13.71 -9.62
CA HIS A 291 -7.28 14.86 -9.95
C HIS A 291 -7.96 16.21 -9.69
N GLN A 292 -9.25 16.21 -9.31
CA GLN A 292 -10.04 17.41 -9.02
C GLN A 292 -10.43 17.50 -7.53
N LEU A 293 -9.54 17.03 -6.65
CA LEU A 293 -9.75 17.07 -5.20
C LEU A 293 -9.40 18.44 -4.63
N GLU A 294 -10.22 18.90 -3.68
CA GLU A 294 -10.03 20.18 -3.02
C GLU A 294 -10.11 20.04 -1.50
N PHE A 295 -9.54 21.00 -0.78
CA PHE A 295 -9.73 21.12 0.66
C PHE A 295 -10.75 22.22 0.94
N HIS A 296 -11.90 21.84 1.51
CA HIS A 296 -12.90 22.81 1.96
C HIS A 296 -12.99 22.81 3.47
N TRP A 297 -13.12 24.01 4.05
CA TRP A 297 -13.30 24.18 5.48
C TRP A 297 -14.75 23.92 5.88
N ILE A 298 -14.93 23.01 6.84
CA ILE A 298 -16.21 22.73 7.51
C ILE A 298 -16.01 23.06 8.99
N GLY A 299 -16.51 24.21 9.41
CA GLY A 299 -16.13 24.79 10.70
C GLY A 299 -14.63 25.08 10.74
N GLU A 300 -13.94 24.54 11.74
CA GLU A 300 -12.50 24.74 11.92
C GLU A 300 -11.62 23.63 11.28
N LYS A 301 -12.23 22.65 10.61
CA LYS A 301 -11.48 21.54 9.98
C LYS A 301 -11.55 21.64 8.46
N ALA A 302 -10.39 21.69 7.81
CA ALA A 302 -10.27 21.45 6.38
C ALA A 302 -10.53 19.97 6.09
N ARG A 303 -11.40 19.66 5.13
CA ARG A 303 -11.74 18.30 4.72
C ARG A 303 -11.38 18.08 3.27
N LYS A 304 -10.92 16.88 2.93
CA LYS A 304 -10.67 16.45 1.56
C LYS A 304 -12.02 16.21 0.87
N MET A 305 -12.38 17.09 -0.06
CA MET A 305 -13.66 17.10 -0.76
C MET A 305 -13.48 16.75 -2.24
N ALA A 306 -14.49 16.10 -2.81
CA ALA A 306 -14.58 15.83 -4.24
C ALA A 306 -15.97 16.20 -4.75
N ARG A 307 -16.05 16.69 -5.98
CA ARG A 307 -17.32 16.88 -6.68
C ARG A 307 -17.81 15.54 -7.22
N CYS A 308 -18.71 14.90 -6.49
CA CYS A 308 -19.16 13.54 -6.76
C CYS A 308 -20.48 13.55 -7.53
N LYS A 309 -20.58 12.66 -8.53
CA LYS A 309 -21.88 12.11 -8.93
C LYS A 309 -22.28 11.08 -7.89
N TYR A 310 -23.45 11.20 -7.30
CA TYR A 310 -23.92 10.25 -6.28
C TYR A 310 -25.18 9.52 -6.73
N VAL A 311 -25.35 8.29 -6.24
CA VAL A 311 -26.56 7.49 -6.37
C VAL A 311 -26.88 6.89 -5.00
N MET A 312 -28.00 7.32 -4.40
CA MET A 312 -28.47 6.80 -3.12
C MET A 312 -28.97 5.36 -3.27
N PRO A 313 -28.88 4.53 -2.21
CA PRO A 313 -29.50 3.22 -2.20
C PRO A 313 -31.02 3.35 -2.38
N SER A 314 -31.58 2.56 -3.29
CA SER A 314 -33.03 2.47 -3.49
C SER A 314 -33.66 1.67 -2.32
N GLY A 315 -34.64 2.25 -1.64
CA GLY A 315 -35.54 1.52 -0.74
C GLY A 315 -36.85 1.17 -1.45
N ASP A 316 -37.43 0.01 -1.12
CA ASP A 316 -38.78 -0.46 -1.49
C ASP A 316 -39.44 0.22 -2.71
N GLY A 317 -38.91 -0.08 -3.90
CA GLY A 317 -39.54 0.31 -5.17
C GLY A 317 -39.44 1.80 -5.55
N VAL A 318 -38.73 2.64 -4.80
CA VAL A 318 -38.45 4.04 -5.18
C VAL A 318 -37.09 4.12 -5.90
N PRO A 319 -36.99 4.77 -7.07
CA PRO A 319 -35.71 5.00 -7.72
C PRO A 319 -34.78 5.78 -6.79
N GLY A 320 -33.59 5.24 -6.51
CA GLY A 320 -32.58 5.95 -5.72
C GLY A 320 -32.30 7.34 -6.30
N SER A 321 -32.37 8.37 -5.46
CA SER A 321 -32.07 9.73 -5.87
C SER A 321 -30.60 9.84 -6.31
N CYS A 322 -30.37 10.55 -7.41
CA CYS A 322 -29.04 10.82 -7.92
C CYS A 322 -28.84 12.32 -8.16
N GLY A 323 -27.58 12.75 -8.13
CA GLY A 323 -27.24 14.15 -8.32
C GLY A 323 -25.75 14.41 -8.26
N ILE A 324 -25.39 15.68 -8.14
CA ILE A 324 -24.01 16.13 -7.97
C ILE A 324 -23.91 16.90 -6.66
N ALA A 325 -22.90 16.59 -5.86
CA ALA A 325 -22.59 17.33 -4.64
C ALA A 325 -21.10 17.21 -4.32
N TRP A 326 -20.59 18.16 -3.54
CA TRP A 326 -19.28 18.05 -2.91
C TRP A 326 -19.37 17.15 -1.68
N VAL A 327 -18.62 16.06 -1.67
CA VAL A 327 -18.64 15.06 -0.59
C VAL A 327 -17.25 14.91 -0.02
N CYS A 328 -17.15 14.72 1.30
CA CYS A 328 -15.87 14.43 1.94
C CYS A 328 -15.47 12.98 1.62
N VAL A 329 -14.28 12.81 1.03
CA VAL A 329 -13.75 11.55 0.49
C VAL A 329 -12.49 11.11 1.25
N GLU A 330 -12.46 11.38 2.56
CA GLU A 330 -11.40 10.87 3.45
C GLU A 330 -11.62 9.37 3.67
N ASP A 331 -10.53 8.59 3.72
CA ASP A 331 -10.57 7.12 3.70
C ASP A 331 -11.40 6.52 4.86
N GLU A 332 -11.56 7.26 5.96
CA GLU A 332 -12.39 6.85 7.10
C GLU A 332 -13.91 6.89 6.81
N PHE A 333 -14.36 7.64 5.79
CA PHE A 333 -15.77 7.80 5.47
C PHE A 333 -16.22 7.03 4.22
N ILE A 334 -15.28 6.58 3.38
CA ILE A 334 -15.59 5.96 2.10
C ILE A 334 -14.86 4.64 1.90
N LYS A 335 -15.49 3.75 1.16
CA LYS A 335 -14.87 2.56 0.59
C LYS A 335 -14.66 2.76 -0.90
N ALA A 336 -13.46 3.18 -1.29
CA ALA A 336 -13.10 3.31 -2.70
C ALA A 336 -13.00 1.93 -3.38
N LYS A 337 -13.73 1.77 -4.49
CA LYS A 337 -13.56 0.70 -5.49
C LYS A 337 -12.55 1.19 -6.51
N MET A 338 -11.33 0.71 -6.34
CA MET A 338 -10.23 1.00 -7.23
C MET A 338 -10.40 0.13 -8.47
N LEU A 339 -10.98 0.68 -9.52
CA LEU A 339 -11.04 0.03 -10.82
C LEU A 339 -9.63 0.01 -11.40
N PRO A 340 -9.17 -1.07 -12.07
CA PRO A 340 -7.88 -1.04 -12.76
C PRO A 340 -7.80 0.20 -13.64
N PRO A 341 -6.63 0.87 -13.75
CA PRO A 341 -6.48 1.96 -14.70
C PRO A 341 -6.93 1.44 -16.07
N LEU A 342 -7.76 2.20 -16.78
CA LEU A 342 -8.06 1.91 -18.17
C LEU A 342 -6.72 1.76 -18.89
N THR A 343 -6.43 0.56 -19.40
CA THR A 343 -5.23 0.28 -20.19
C THR A 343 -5.38 0.99 -21.53
N SER A 344 -5.14 2.31 -21.55
CA SER A 344 -4.77 3.11 -22.73
C SER A 344 -4.72 4.59 -22.37
N ARG A 345 -3.52 5.17 -22.29
CA ARG A 345 -3.16 6.37 -23.07
C ARG A 345 -1.71 6.27 -23.49
#